data_AF-A0A1E4RBR0-F1
#
_entry.id   AF-A0A1E4RBR0-F1
#
_cell.length_a   1.000
_cell.length_b   1.000
_cell.length_c   1.000
_cell.angle_alpha   90.00
_cell.angle_beta   90.00
_cell.angle_gamma   90.00
#
_symmetry.space_group_name_H-M   'P 1'
#
loop_
_entity.id
_entity.type
_entity.pdbx_description
1 polymer ?
#
loop_
_entity_poly.entity_id
_entity_poly.type
_entity_poly.pdbx_seq_one_letter_code
_entity_poly.pdbx_strand_id
1 'polypeptide(L)'
;MIERPPILANIDPSVLKWSKWIIILLIARAPRPVSWANFIALNPLIRKLLQRVVKTYRKDFELATVKRRLSKLSNFITSVFLLFASADNDKIPKDYGLIYIWMSYYGELNPPSALNILVSPHISPFLKVNHYRSKWLTRIYRNKEYVIYPMIFAQILSNYLTPTRYKLNQRYLSSSIKKWLLNPIWINYSLGVGYHSLDWLGLFKSYLFHNVCIFSFIALTNFKARFLDRYYELKHKIYPIKTETYFGIIKNYLLYAFHTSNSIINFIYCSNLLSIFFITISSPILAYSANPTSPANFFQRLYLTHSKFFFKSYVKTIGALAAFITLYINSMDLLPDTGYHSTAYENSLEDSFHNVRESKNVRRISKSFFDALNLYLFRLILLSKWRILKENHPWFKLLTLKSWNRIEAIAMSYGIWKIMNLNDFVRWNNIPENFRECARLQNESLIKLVDRIM
;
A
#
# COMPACT_ATOMS: atom_id res chain seq x y z
N MET A 1 58.79 12.71 -26.12
CA MET A 1 57.92 12.55 -24.94
C MET A 1 56.69 11.78 -25.38
N ILE A 2 56.59 10.50 -25.02
CA ILE A 2 55.44 9.65 -25.38
C ILE A 2 54.38 9.91 -24.32
N GLU A 3 53.38 10.74 -24.64
CA GLU A 3 52.20 10.90 -23.79
C GLU A 3 51.43 9.58 -23.79
N ARG A 4 51.58 8.81 -22.70
CA ARG A 4 50.63 7.73 -22.39
C ARG A 4 49.29 8.40 -22.08
N PRO A 5 48.20 8.11 -22.81
CA PRO A 5 46.89 8.57 -22.39
C PRO A 5 46.56 7.91 -21.05
N PRO A 6 46.00 8.62 -20.06
CA PRO A 6 45.59 8.02 -18.80
C PRO A 6 44.46 7.03 -19.10
N ILE A 7 44.76 5.74 -19.00
CA ILE A 7 43.86 4.59 -19.28
C ILE A 7 42.55 4.68 -18.46
N LEU A 8 42.54 5.47 -17.39
CA LEU A 8 41.38 5.68 -16.51
C LEU A 8 40.38 6.75 -16.98
N ALA A 9 40.72 7.60 -17.97
CA ALA A 9 39.84 8.71 -18.40
C ALA A 9 38.69 8.29 -19.35
N ASN A 10 38.72 7.06 -19.89
CA ASN A 10 37.74 6.57 -20.89
C ASN A 10 36.80 5.47 -20.38
N ILE A 11 36.76 5.20 -19.08
CA ILE A 11 35.89 4.16 -18.52
C ILE A 11 34.46 4.72 -18.40
N ASP A 12 33.46 4.10 -19.05
CA ASP A 12 32.07 4.54 -18.94
C ASP A 12 31.64 4.56 -17.46
N PRO A 13 31.02 5.64 -16.96
CA PRO A 13 30.63 5.77 -15.55
C PRO A 13 29.73 4.63 -15.06
N SER A 14 29.01 3.96 -15.96
CA SER A 14 28.21 2.76 -15.66
C SER A 14 29.08 1.58 -15.20
N VAL A 15 30.28 1.43 -15.77
CA VAL A 15 31.25 0.38 -15.43
C VAL A 15 31.89 0.65 -14.06
N LEU A 16 32.19 1.92 -13.77
CA LEU A 16 32.66 2.33 -12.44
C LEU A 16 31.58 2.14 -11.37
N LYS A 17 30.31 2.45 -11.69
CA LYS A 17 29.17 2.19 -10.80
C LYS A 17 29.01 0.68 -10.57
N TRP A 18 29.15 -0.13 -11.62
CA TRP A 18 29.06 -1.59 -11.56
C TRP A 18 30.13 -2.20 -10.65
N SER A 19 31.40 -1.79 -10.79
CA SER A 19 32.49 -2.32 -9.94
C SER A 19 32.28 -1.99 -8.47
N LYS A 20 31.85 -0.75 -8.16
CA LYS A 20 31.47 -0.34 -6.79
C LYS A 20 30.37 -1.23 -6.21
N TRP A 21 29.31 -1.50 -6.98
CA TRP A 21 28.22 -2.37 -6.51
C TRP A 21 28.66 -3.81 -6.29
N ILE A 22 29.54 -4.36 -7.14
CA ILE A 22 30.09 -5.70 -6.90
C ILE A 22 30.82 -5.76 -5.57
N ILE A 23 31.71 -4.80 -5.30
CA ILE A 23 32.47 -4.76 -4.04
C ILE A 23 31.52 -4.67 -2.84
N ILE A 24 30.54 -3.77 -2.89
CA ILE A 24 29.54 -3.60 -1.82
C ILE A 24 28.74 -4.89 -1.60
N LEU A 25 28.30 -5.54 -2.67
CA LEU A 25 27.49 -6.77 -2.60
C LEU A 25 28.28 -7.97 -2.12
N LEU A 26 29.58 -8.05 -2.45
CA LEU A 26 30.50 -9.05 -1.92
C LEU A 26 30.72 -8.86 -0.41
N ILE A 27 30.96 -7.62 0.03
CA ILE A 27 31.09 -7.28 1.45
C ILE A 27 29.80 -7.63 2.21
N ALA A 28 28.64 -7.32 1.61
CA ALA A 28 27.33 -7.64 2.17
C ALA A 28 26.96 -9.14 2.07
N ARG A 29 27.83 -9.98 1.49
CA ARG A 29 27.60 -11.42 1.27
C ARG A 29 26.29 -11.71 0.55
N ALA A 30 25.91 -10.85 -0.40
CA ALA A 30 24.72 -11.04 -1.21
C ALA A 30 24.93 -12.20 -2.20
N PRO A 31 23.95 -13.11 -2.36
CA PRO A 31 24.05 -14.17 -3.35
C PRO A 31 23.99 -13.58 -4.77
N ARG A 32 24.79 -14.12 -5.68
CA ARG A 32 24.91 -13.67 -7.09
C ARG A 32 25.17 -12.15 -7.23
N PRO A 33 26.25 -11.63 -6.63
CA PRO A 33 26.54 -10.20 -6.58
C PRO A 33 26.74 -9.59 -7.99
N VAL A 34 27.29 -10.36 -8.93
CA VAL A 34 27.47 -9.94 -10.33
C VAL A 34 26.12 -9.67 -11.02
N SER A 35 25.14 -10.57 -10.88
CA SER A 35 23.81 -10.40 -11.49
C SER A 35 23.07 -9.19 -10.90
N TRP A 36 23.20 -8.95 -9.59
CA TRP A 36 22.67 -7.76 -8.94
C TRP A 36 23.34 -6.48 -9.43
N ALA A 37 24.67 -6.45 -9.54
CA ALA A 37 25.38 -5.31 -10.07
C ALA A 37 25.02 -5.03 -11.54
N ASN A 38 24.84 -6.09 -12.35
CA ASN A 38 24.36 -5.96 -13.73
C ASN A 38 22.98 -5.26 -13.79
N PHE A 39 22.06 -5.67 -12.91
CA PHE A 39 20.74 -5.04 -12.81
C PHE A 39 20.82 -3.56 -12.38
N ILE A 40 21.63 -3.23 -11.38
CA ILE A 40 21.66 -1.89 -10.77
C ILE A 40 22.40 -0.84 -11.62
N ALA A 41 23.41 -1.27 -12.40
CA ALA A 41 24.38 -0.34 -13.00
C ALA A 41 24.41 -0.35 -14.54
N LEU A 42 24.04 -1.45 -15.21
CA LEU A 42 24.29 -1.58 -16.66
C LEU A 42 23.16 -1.04 -17.56
N ASN A 43 22.00 -0.65 -17.02
CA ASN A 43 20.89 -0.15 -17.86
C ASN A 43 21.28 1.03 -18.77
N PRO A 44 21.97 2.09 -18.29
CA PRO A 44 22.37 3.20 -19.15
C PRO A 44 23.33 2.77 -20.26
N LEU A 45 24.24 1.85 -19.95
CA LEU A 45 25.22 1.33 -20.90
C LEU A 45 24.55 0.46 -21.98
N ILE A 46 23.64 -0.44 -21.61
CA ILE A 46 22.84 -1.23 -22.55
C ILE A 46 22.06 -0.31 -23.49
N ARG A 47 21.44 0.74 -22.95
CA ARG A 47 20.65 1.70 -23.73
C ARG A 47 21.52 2.43 -24.76
N LYS A 48 22.72 2.88 -24.36
CA LYS A 48 23.69 3.52 -25.28
C LYS A 48 24.15 2.56 -26.39
N LEU A 49 24.46 1.31 -26.05
CA LEU A 49 24.89 0.30 -27.02
C LEU A 49 23.80 -0.01 -28.04
N LEU A 50 22.57 -0.27 -27.59
CA LEU A 50 21.43 -0.52 -28.47
C LEU A 50 21.14 0.66 -29.41
N GLN A 51 21.22 1.89 -28.90
CA GLN A 51 21.06 3.09 -29.73
C GLN A 51 22.17 3.26 -30.77
N ARG A 52 23.42 2.94 -30.42
CA ARG A 52 24.55 3.00 -31.34
C ARG A 52 24.39 2.00 -32.48
N VAL A 53 24.05 0.75 -32.17
CA VAL A 53 23.81 -0.30 -33.18
C VAL A 53 22.72 0.13 -34.16
N VAL A 54 21.57 0.59 -33.68
CA VAL A 54 20.47 0.97 -34.58
C VAL A 54 20.79 2.19 -35.44
N LYS A 55 21.51 3.18 -34.91
CA LYS A 55 21.98 4.34 -35.70
C LYS A 55 22.90 3.93 -36.85
N THR A 56 23.69 2.87 -36.68
CA THR A 56 24.58 2.35 -37.72
C THR A 56 23.81 1.67 -38.86
N TYR A 57 22.67 1.03 -38.58
CA TYR A 57 21.94 0.22 -39.57
C TYR A 57 20.70 0.91 -40.20
N ARG A 58 20.15 1.99 -39.64
CA ARG A 58 18.95 2.68 -40.17
C ARG A 58 19.04 4.20 -40.00
N LYS A 59 19.22 4.93 -41.10
CA LYS A 59 19.29 6.41 -41.13
C LYS A 59 17.91 7.10 -41.17
N ASP A 60 16.84 6.45 -41.66
CA ASP A 60 15.59 7.12 -42.07
C ASP A 60 14.32 6.80 -41.26
N PHE A 61 14.43 6.32 -40.01
CA PHE A 61 13.25 5.92 -39.23
C PHE A 61 12.73 7.01 -38.27
N GLU A 62 11.40 7.02 -38.04
CA GLU A 62 10.74 7.78 -36.98
C GLU A 62 11.49 7.64 -35.64
N LEU A 63 12.28 8.66 -35.32
CA LEU A 63 13.26 8.64 -34.23
C LEU A 63 12.60 8.31 -32.88
N ALA A 64 11.37 8.79 -32.68
CA ALA A 64 10.62 8.65 -31.43
C ALA A 64 10.15 7.20 -31.18
N THR A 65 9.52 6.56 -32.17
CA THR A 65 8.96 5.21 -32.04
C THR A 65 10.06 4.16 -31.83
N VAL A 66 11.18 4.28 -32.55
CA VAL A 66 12.33 3.38 -32.43
C VAL A 66 13.05 3.59 -31.10
N LYS A 67 13.31 4.84 -30.70
CA LYS A 67 13.90 5.16 -29.39
C LYS A 67 13.06 4.59 -28.24
N ARG A 68 11.73 4.63 -28.36
CA ARG A 68 10.82 4.00 -27.40
C ARG A 68 10.98 2.49 -27.31
N ARG A 69 11.01 1.79 -28.45
CA ARG A 69 11.18 0.32 -28.50
C ARG A 69 12.54 -0.10 -27.94
N LEU A 70 13.61 0.63 -28.27
CA LEU A 70 14.96 0.37 -27.74
C LEU A 70 15.04 0.56 -26.22
N SER A 71 14.35 1.57 -25.69
CA SER A 71 14.26 1.75 -24.24
C SER A 71 13.58 0.57 -23.56
N LYS A 72 12.45 0.11 -24.12
CA LYS A 72 11.73 -1.07 -23.60
C LYS A 72 12.58 -2.33 -23.63
N LEU A 73 13.41 -2.49 -24.68
CA LEU A 73 14.35 -3.60 -24.80
C LEU A 73 15.50 -3.50 -23.78
N SER A 74 16.08 -2.31 -23.58
CA SER A 74 17.09 -2.08 -22.54
C SER A 74 16.57 -2.41 -21.14
N ASN A 75 15.36 -1.94 -20.83
CA ASN A 75 14.68 -2.24 -19.57
C ASN A 75 14.40 -3.74 -19.42
N PHE A 76 14.04 -4.42 -20.52
CA PHE A 76 13.81 -5.86 -20.54
C PHE A 76 15.09 -6.63 -20.21
N ILE A 77 16.20 -6.34 -20.91
CA ILE A 77 17.51 -6.96 -20.66
C ILE A 77 17.94 -6.73 -19.20
N THR A 78 17.74 -5.51 -18.69
CA THR A 78 18.05 -5.18 -17.30
C THR A 78 17.23 -6.04 -16.33
N SER A 79 15.94 -6.21 -16.58
CA SER A 79 15.05 -7.05 -15.76
C SER A 79 15.37 -8.55 -15.86
N VAL A 80 15.97 -9.00 -16.96
CA VAL A 80 16.50 -10.37 -17.07
C VAL A 80 17.67 -10.60 -16.11
N PHE A 81 18.53 -9.60 -15.89
CA PHE A 81 19.56 -9.70 -14.84
C PHE A 81 18.98 -9.81 -13.44
N LEU A 82 17.88 -9.11 -13.16
CA LEU A 82 17.16 -9.27 -11.89
C LEU A 82 16.59 -10.68 -11.73
N LEU A 83 16.04 -11.27 -12.80
CA LEU A 83 15.56 -12.64 -12.78
C LEU A 83 16.70 -13.60 -12.41
N PHE A 84 17.86 -13.48 -13.03
CA PHE A 84 19.01 -14.32 -12.69
C PHE A 84 19.51 -14.10 -11.25
N ALA A 85 19.44 -12.86 -10.76
CA ALA A 85 19.81 -12.52 -9.39
C ALA A 85 18.83 -13.08 -8.34
N SER A 86 17.55 -13.19 -8.67
CA SER A 86 16.47 -13.51 -7.72
C SER A 86 15.95 -14.95 -7.79
N ALA A 87 15.97 -15.60 -8.96
CA ALA A 87 15.27 -16.87 -9.21
C ALA A 87 15.55 -17.95 -8.15
N ASP A 88 16.83 -18.20 -7.83
CA ASP A 88 17.25 -19.24 -6.87
C ASP A 88 17.62 -18.68 -5.48
N ASN A 89 17.31 -17.41 -5.20
CA ASN A 89 17.60 -16.81 -3.89
C ASN A 89 16.38 -16.90 -2.97
N ASP A 90 16.38 -17.83 -2.03
CA ASP A 90 15.25 -18.04 -1.11
C ASP A 90 15.16 -17.00 0.01
N LYS A 91 16.19 -16.18 0.21
CA LYS A 91 16.16 -15.09 1.20
C LYS A 91 15.23 -13.93 0.80
N ILE A 92 14.89 -13.84 -0.49
CA ILE A 92 14.02 -12.77 -1.00
C ILE A 92 12.57 -13.26 -0.94
N PRO A 93 11.67 -12.54 -0.26
CA PRO A 93 10.24 -12.85 -0.24
C PRO A 93 9.61 -12.44 -1.59
N LYS A 94 9.79 -13.29 -2.61
CA LYS A 94 9.35 -13.04 -4.00
C LYS A 94 7.83 -12.89 -4.08
N ASP A 95 7.09 -13.66 -3.31
CA ASP A 95 5.64 -13.56 -3.19
C ASP A 95 5.17 -12.18 -2.72
N TYR A 96 5.81 -11.63 -1.69
CA TYR A 96 5.54 -10.28 -1.20
C TYR A 96 5.96 -9.21 -2.21
N GLY A 97 7.17 -9.32 -2.76
CA GLY A 97 7.68 -8.39 -3.77
C GLY A 97 6.77 -8.33 -5.00
N LEU A 98 6.35 -9.49 -5.49
CA LEU A 98 5.41 -9.63 -6.60
C LEU A 98 4.10 -8.90 -6.33
N ILE A 99 3.44 -9.21 -5.21
CA ILE A 99 2.15 -8.60 -4.84
C ILE A 99 2.31 -7.09 -4.66
N TYR A 100 3.36 -6.66 -3.99
CA TYR A 100 3.65 -5.25 -3.77
C TYR A 100 3.82 -4.49 -5.10
N ILE A 101 4.67 -4.99 -6.00
CA ILE A 101 4.94 -4.39 -7.30
C ILE A 101 3.67 -4.26 -8.13
N TRP A 102 2.90 -5.34 -8.28
CA TRP A 102 1.70 -5.33 -9.11
C TRP A 102 0.60 -4.45 -8.54
N MET A 103 0.40 -4.49 -7.22
CA MET A 103 -0.59 -3.65 -6.57
C MET A 103 -0.18 -2.17 -6.55
N SER A 104 1.09 -1.84 -6.37
CA SER A 104 1.57 -0.45 -6.53
C SER A 104 1.41 0.01 -7.98
N TYR A 105 1.72 -0.85 -8.95
CA TYR A 105 1.58 -0.49 -10.36
C TYR A 105 0.15 -0.14 -10.74
N TYR A 106 -0.82 -1.00 -10.42
CA TYR A 106 -2.23 -0.75 -10.76
C TYR A 106 -2.97 0.16 -9.76
N GLY A 107 -2.51 0.26 -8.51
CA GLY A 107 -3.17 1.03 -7.46
C GLY A 107 -2.67 2.47 -7.33
N GLU A 108 -1.35 2.69 -7.35
CA GLU A 108 -0.71 3.98 -7.04
C GLU A 108 -0.14 4.66 -8.30
N LEU A 109 0.56 3.89 -9.14
CA LEU A 109 1.37 4.41 -10.24
C LEU A 109 0.58 4.60 -11.53
N ASN A 110 -0.30 3.67 -11.88
CA ASN A 110 -1.15 3.75 -13.06
C ASN A 110 -2.60 3.39 -12.70
N PRO A 111 -3.25 4.18 -11.83
CA PRO A 111 -4.60 3.89 -11.40
C PRO A 111 -5.60 4.01 -12.57
N PRO A 112 -6.76 3.32 -12.48
CA PRO A 112 -7.86 3.45 -13.44
C PRO A 112 -8.37 4.89 -13.62
N SER A 113 -8.15 5.77 -12.64
CA SER A 113 -8.50 7.19 -12.71
C SER A 113 -7.53 8.07 -13.47
N ALA A 114 -6.27 7.65 -13.66
CA ALA A 114 -5.27 8.50 -14.32
C ALA A 114 -5.50 8.49 -15.83
N LEU A 115 -5.98 9.59 -16.39
CA LEU A 115 -6.48 9.63 -17.77
C LEU A 115 -5.36 9.59 -18.80
N ASN A 116 -4.22 10.18 -18.47
CA ASN A 116 -3.19 10.49 -19.45
C ASN A 116 -2.01 9.52 -19.40
N ILE A 117 -2.02 8.57 -18.47
CA ILE A 117 -0.98 7.54 -18.35
C ILE A 117 -1.32 6.35 -19.25
N LEU A 118 -0.72 6.34 -20.45
CA LEU A 118 -0.89 5.29 -21.45
C LEU A 118 0.46 4.59 -21.74
N VAL A 119 0.94 3.79 -20.79
CA VAL A 119 2.20 3.01 -20.93
C VAL A 119 2.14 2.02 -22.10
N SER A 120 0.94 1.49 -22.38
CA SER A 120 0.66 0.56 -23.48
C SER A 120 -0.64 0.99 -24.18
N PRO A 121 -0.56 1.74 -25.29
CA PRO A 121 -1.72 2.38 -25.93
C PRO A 121 -2.87 1.43 -26.27
N HIS A 122 -2.58 0.17 -26.63
CA HIS A 122 -3.61 -0.81 -26.98
C HIS A 122 -4.39 -1.39 -25.81
N ILE A 123 -3.82 -1.41 -24.59
CA ILE A 123 -4.42 -2.10 -23.43
C ILE A 123 -4.83 -1.11 -22.34
N SER A 124 -4.05 -0.05 -22.16
CA SER A 124 -4.26 0.92 -21.08
C SER A 124 -5.62 1.63 -21.10
N PRO A 125 -6.26 1.96 -22.26
CA PRO A 125 -7.56 2.62 -22.27
C PRO A 125 -8.66 1.78 -21.59
N PHE A 126 -8.69 0.46 -21.84
CA PHE A 126 -9.70 -0.44 -21.27
C PHE A 126 -9.64 -0.57 -19.75
N LEU A 127 -8.50 -0.20 -19.15
CA LEU A 127 -8.30 -0.19 -17.70
C LEU A 127 -8.71 1.15 -17.07
N LYS A 128 -9.11 2.16 -17.86
CA LYS A 128 -9.49 3.49 -17.35
C LYS A 128 -11.00 3.60 -17.14
N VAL A 129 -11.39 4.20 -16.01
CA VAL A 129 -12.82 4.39 -15.66
C VAL A 129 -13.54 5.22 -16.72
N ASN A 130 -12.88 6.23 -17.29
CA ASN A 130 -13.48 7.11 -18.29
C ASN A 130 -13.78 6.42 -19.63
N HIS A 131 -13.14 5.28 -19.93
CA HIS A 131 -13.44 4.51 -21.12
C HIS A 131 -14.91 4.07 -21.17
N TYR A 132 -15.48 3.74 -20.01
CA TYR A 132 -16.85 3.22 -19.91
C TYR A 132 -17.94 4.30 -19.84
N ARG A 133 -17.58 5.59 -19.79
CA ARG A 133 -18.49 6.78 -19.77
C ARG A 133 -19.70 6.69 -18.81
N SER A 134 -19.65 5.86 -17.77
CA SER A 134 -20.75 5.64 -16.83
C SER A 134 -20.63 6.53 -15.59
N LYS A 135 -21.61 7.43 -15.37
CA LYS A 135 -21.66 8.31 -14.19
C LYS A 135 -21.72 7.52 -12.87
N TRP A 136 -22.39 6.38 -12.85
CA TRP A 136 -22.52 5.52 -11.68
C TRP A 136 -21.17 4.89 -11.29
N LEU A 137 -20.44 4.35 -12.27
CA LEU A 137 -19.12 3.76 -12.05
C LEU A 137 -18.14 4.81 -11.51
N THR A 138 -18.15 6.02 -12.07
CA THR A 138 -17.33 7.14 -11.59
C THR A 138 -17.68 7.53 -10.15
N ARG A 139 -18.98 7.54 -9.78
CA ARG A 139 -19.42 7.85 -8.42
C ARG A 139 -18.98 6.78 -7.42
N ILE A 140 -19.10 5.50 -7.77
CA ILE A 140 -18.60 4.40 -6.94
C ILE A 140 -17.09 4.48 -6.78
N TYR A 141 -16.36 4.70 -7.87
CA TYR A 141 -14.91 4.80 -7.81
C TYR A 141 -14.44 5.97 -6.94
N ARG A 142 -15.14 7.12 -6.97
CA ARG A 142 -14.84 8.30 -6.14
C ARG A 142 -15.09 8.08 -4.64
N ASN A 143 -15.96 7.13 -4.30
CA ASN A 143 -16.36 6.79 -2.93
C ASN A 143 -16.07 5.31 -2.62
N LYS A 144 -15.05 4.74 -3.26
CA LYS A 144 -14.72 3.31 -3.21
C LYS A 144 -14.37 2.84 -1.79
N GLU A 145 -13.96 3.75 -0.91
CA GLU A 145 -13.68 3.47 0.50
C GLU A 145 -14.88 2.84 1.22
N TYR A 146 -16.11 3.25 0.89
CA TYR A 146 -17.34 2.73 1.50
C TYR A 146 -17.68 1.29 1.09
N VAL A 147 -17.03 0.77 0.06
CA VAL A 147 -17.22 -0.63 -0.39
C VAL A 147 -16.01 -1.46 -0.02
N ILE A 148 -14.81 -0.97 -0.34
CA ILE A 148 -13.56 -1.73 -0.21
C ILE A 148 -13.19 -1.93 1.27
N TYR A 149 -13.22 -0.88 2.09
CA TYR A 149 -12.81 -1.00 3.49
C TYR A 149 -13.74 -1.93 4.27
N PRO A 150 -15.08 -1.84 4.18
CA PRO A 150 -15.97 -2.82 4.81
C PRO A 150 -15.70 -4.25 4.40
N MET A 151 -15.43 -4.52 3.12
CA MET A 151 -15.09 -5.86 2.65
C MET A 151 -13.75 -6.36 3.21
N ILE A 152 -12.74 -5.50 3.27
CA ILE A 152 -11.42 -5.83 3.84
C ILE A 152 -11.56 -6.13 5.32
N PHE A 153 -12.21 -5.25 6.09
CA PHE A 153 -12.40 -5.43 7.52
C PHE A 153 -13.22 -6.69 7.81
N ALA A 154 -14.32 -6.92 7.09
CA ALA A 154 -15.09 -8.16 7.15
C ALA A 154 -14.24 -9.41 6.93
N GLN A 155 -13.33 -9.36 5.95
CA GLN A 155 -12.45 -10.48 5.64
C GLN A 155 -11.36 -10.69 6.71
N ILE A 156 -10.81 -9.62 7.30
CA ILE A 156 -9.87 -9.69 8.43
C ILE A 156 -10.57 -10.28 9.66
N LEU A 157 -11.73 -9.73 10.00
CA LEU A 157 -12.52 -10.17 11.15
C LEU A 157 -12.93 -11.64 11.02
N SER A 158 -13.41 -12.02 9.84
CA SER A 158 -13.73 -13.41 9.51
C SER A 158 -12.52 -14.33 9.63
N ASN A 159 -11.34 -13.94 9.13
CA ASN A 159 -10.12 -14.76 9.27
C ASN A 159 -9.68 -14.90 10.73
N TYR A 160 -9.92 -13.87 11.56
CA TYR A 160 -9.56 -13.85 12.96
C TYR A 160 -10.52 -14.67 13.83
N LEU A 161 -11.85 -14.47 13.69
CA LEU A 161 -12.85 -15.09 14.56
C LEU A 161 -13.30 -16.49 14.12
N THR A 162 -13.15 -16.88 12.85
CA THR A 162 -13.66 -18.20 12.40
C THR A 162 -12.86 -19.32 13.05
N PRO A 163 -13.46 -20.14 13.95
CA PRO A 163 -12.80 -21.30 14.49
C PRO A 163 -12.64 -22.32 13.37
N THR A 164 -11.40 -22.73 13.09
CA THR A 164 -11.14 -23.84 12.16
C THR A 164 -10.26 -24.84 12.89
N ARG A 165 -10.52 -26.14 12.67
CA ARG A 165 -9.78 -27.27 13.29
C ARG A 165 -8.26 -27.11 13.18
N TYR A 166 -7.78 -26.50 12.10
CA TYR A 166 -6.35 -26.26 11.81
C TYR A 166 -5.92 -24.79 11.94
N LYS A 167 -6.83 -23.88 12.33
CA LYS A 167 -6.58 -22.41 12.45
C LYS A 167 -5.83 -21.80 11.26
N LEU A 168 -5.96 -22.35 10.05
CA LEU A 168 -5.17 -21.96 8.87
C LEU A 168 -5.28 -20.45 8.60
N ASN A 169 -6.50 -19.90 8.58
CA ASN A 169 -6.70 -18.47 8.35
C ASN A 169 -6.08 -17.59 9.44
N GLN A 170 -6.01 -18.06 10.69
CA GLN A 170 -5.35 -17.34 11.79
C GLN A 170 -3.82 -17.49 11.73
N ARG A 171 -3.30 -18.57 11.16
CA ARG A 171 -1.87 -18.82 10.97
C ARG A 171 -1.26 -17.91 9.90
N TYR A 172 -1.97 -17.70 8.78
CA TYR A 172 -1.50 -16.82 7.70
C TYR A 172 -2.00 -15.38 7.82
N LEU A 173 -2.80 -15.04 8.84
CA LEU A 173 -3.09 -13.65 9.18
C LEU A 173 -1.80 -12.98 9.65
N SER A 174 -1.59 -11.72 9.27
CA SER A 174 -0.42 -10.95 9.73
C SER A 174 -0.32 -10.99 11.26
N SER A 175 0.82 -11.49 11.74
CA SER A 175 1.09 -11.62 13.18
C SER A 175 1.03 -10.26 13.87
N SER A 176 1.47 -9.19 13.20
CA SER A 176 1.41 -7.83 13.72
C SER A 176 -0.02 -7.34 13.89
N ILE A 177 -0.89 -7.52 12.88
CA ILE A 177 -2.31 -7.13 12.97
C ILE A 177 -2.99 -7.94 14.08
N LYS A 178 -2.71 -9.24 14.16
CA LYS A 178 -3.27 -10.09 15.20
C LYS A 178 -2.83 -9.62 16.59
N LYS A 179 -1.52 -9.51 16.84
CA LYS A 179 -0.95 -9.24 18.15
C LYS A 179 -1.21 -7.81 18.63
N TRP A 180 -1.08 -6.82 17.75
CA TRP A 180 -1.10 -5.41 18.13
C TRP A 180 -2.42 -4.70 17.86
N LEU A 181 -3.30 -5.24 17.00
CA LEU A 181 -4.58 -4.59 16.69
C LEU A 181 -5.78 -5.37 17.22
N LEU A 182 -5.88 -6.66 16.87
CA LEU A 182 -7.07 -7.46 17.18
C LEU A 182 -7.04 -8.03 18.59
N ASN A 183 -5.95 -8.70 18.99
CA ASN A 183 -5.83 -9.34 20.30
C ASN A 183 -6.13 -8.38 21.48
N PRO A 184 -5.58 -7.15 21.53
CA PRO A 184 -5.82 -6.25 22.66
C PRO A 184 -7.28 -5.79 22.80
N ILE A 185 -8.09 -5.95 21.74
CA ILE A 185 -9.51 -5.62 21.76
C ILE A 185 -10.33 -6.88 22.05
N TRP A 186 -10.12 -7.94 21.26
CA TRP A 186 -10.96 -9.13 21.27
C TRP A 186 -10.68 -10.09 22.44
N ILE A 187 -9.51 -10.04 23.08
CA ILE A 187 -9.23 -10.87 24.28
C ILE A 187 -10.09 -10.41 25.47
N ASN A 188 -10.45 -9.14 25.52
CA ASN A 188 -11.28 -8.58 26.59
C ASN A 188 -12.77 -8.89 26.41
N TYR A 189 -13.16 -9.55 25.32
CA TYR A 189 -14.55 -9.94 25.03
C TYR A 189 -14.74 -11.44 25.20
N SER A 190 -15.76 -11.84 25.96
CA SER A 190 -16.17 -13.23 26.11
C SER A 190 -17.60 -13.44 25.64
N LEU A 191 -17.80 -14.46 24.80
CA LEU A 191 -19.10 -14.90 24.31
C LEU A 191 -19.42 -16.29 24.89
N GLY A 192 -20.29 -16.34 25.90
CA GLY A 192 -20.82 -17.57 26.48
C GLY A 192 -22.25 -17.89 25.99
N VAL A 193 -22.77 -19.06 26.35
CA VAL A 193 -24.10 -19.58 25.93
C VAL A 193 -25.28 -18.81 26.57
N GLY A 194 -25.03 -18.00 27.59
CA GLY A 194 -26.03 -17.14 28.24
C GLY A 194 -25.45 -15.91 28.94
N TYR A 195 -24.19 -15.59 28.64
CA TYR A 195 -23.49 -14.46 29.26
C TYR A 195 -22.52 -13.86 28.25
N HIS A 196 -22.49 -12.54 28.21
CA HIS A 196 -21.58 -11.76 27.41
C HIS A 196 -20.84 -10.81 28.33
N SER A 197 -19.52 -10.75 28.21
CA SER A 197 -18.73 -9.83 29.02
C SER A 197 -17.69 -9.11 28.23
N LEU A 198 -17.41 -7.91 28.73
CA LEU A 198 -16.40 -7.04 28.20
C LEU A 198 -15.60 -6.46 29.37
N ASP A 199 -14.30 -6.76 29.42
CA ASP A 199 -13.39 -6.11 30.37
C ASP A 199 -13.08 -4.68 29.88
N TRP A 200 -13.89 -3.73 30.34
CA TRP A 200 -13.75 -2.32 30.02
C TRP A 200 -12.42 -1.73 30.51
N LEU A 201 -11.88 -2.22 31.62
CA LEU A 201 -10.63 -1.70 32.17
C LEU A 201 -9.43 -2.18 31.35
N GLY A 202 -9.41 -3.45 30.95
CA GLY A 202 -8.44 -3.99 30.00
C GLY A 202 -8.49 -3.28 28.63
N LEU A 203 -9.70 -3.01 28.13
CA LEU A 203 -9.89 -2.25 26.90
C LEU A 203 -9.38 -0.81 27.02
N PHE A 204 -9.70 -0.12 28.11
CA PHE A 204 -9.26 1.24 28.36
C PHE A 204 -7.72 1.34 28.44
N LYS A 205 -7.07 0.42 29.16
CA LYS A 205 -5.60 0.33 29.21
C LYS A 205 -4.99 0.14 27.83
N SER A 206 -5.55 -0.77 27.03
CA SER A 206 -5.08 -1.03 25.67
C SER A 206 -5.32 0.18 24.75
N TYR A 207 -6.45 0.85 24.89
CA TYR A 207 -6.81 2.05 24.14
C TYR A 207 -5.87 3.21 24.45
N LEU A 208 -5.55 3.45 25.71
CA LEU A 208 -4.56 4.45 26.13
C LEU A 208 -3.18 4.15 25.56
N PHE A 209 -2.72 2.91 25.68
CA PHE A 209 -1.43 2.48 25.13
C PHE A 209 -1.35 2.74 23.62
N HIS A 210 -2.37 2.34 22.86
CA HIS A 210 -2.39 2.58 21.41
C HIS A 210 -2.46 4.08 21.06
N ASN A 211 -3.23 4.88 21.81
CA ASN A 211 -3.25 6.33 21.62
C ASN A 211 -1.87 6.94 21.81
N VAL A 212 -1.16 6.57 22.88
CA VAL A 212 0.20 7.07 23.14
C VAL A 212 1.15 6.65 22.00
N CYS A 213 1.11 5.39 21.57
CA CYS A 213 1.96 4.92 20.46
C CYS A 213 1.70 5.66 19.14
N ILE A 214 0.43 5.83 18.76
CA ILE A 214 0.07 6.54 17.53
C ILE A 214 0.37 8.04 17.65
N PHE A 215 0.11 8.63 18.81
CA PHE A 215 0.47 10.02 19.10
C PHE A 215 1.96 10.25 18.91
N SER A 216 2.81 9.43 19.53
CA SER A 216 4.27 9.53 19.38
C SER A 216 4.71 9.35 17.92
N PHE A 217 4.09 8.43 17.19
CA PHE A 217 4.38 8.23 15.77
C PHE A 217 4.03 9.46 14.93
N ILE A 218 2.81 9.98 15.07
CA ILE A 218 2.32 11.15 14.31
C ILE A 218 3.12 12.41 14.66
N ALA A 219 3.42 12.61 15.94
CA ALA A 219 4.27 13.68 16.40
C ALA A 219 5.63 13.58 15.68
N LEU A 220 6.32 12.44 15.79
CA LEU A 220 7.65 12.27 15.21
C LEU A 220 7.66 12.46 13.67
N THR A 221 6.67 11.92 12.95
CA THR A 221 6.62 12.05 11.49
C THR A 221 6.33 13.47 11.02
N ASN A 222 5.57 14.25 11.79
CA ASN A 222 5.18 15.62 11.43
C ASN A 222 6.03 16.69 12.11
N PHE A 223 6.98 16.31 12.96
CA PHE A 223 7.80 17.24 13.74
C PHE A 223 8.51 18.26 12.85
N LYS A 224 9.14 17.81 11.77
CA LYS A 224 9.85 18.72 10.85
C LYS A 224 8.88 19.74 10.23
N ALA A 225 7.87 19.24 9.51
CA ALA A 225 6.99 20.07 8.69
C ALA A 225 6.10 21.01 9.52
N ARG A 226 5.62 20.56 10.69
CA ARG A 226 4.62 21.31 11.47
C ARG A 226 5.20 22.08 12.65
N PHE A 227 6.30 21.61 13.23
CA PHE A 227 6.91 22.26 14.38
C PHE A 227 8.21 23.00 14.00
N LEU A 228 9.17 22.28 13.42
CA LEU A 228 10.51 22.81 13.16
C LEU A 228 10.47 23.95 12.14
N ASP A 229 9.86 23.73 10.97
CA ASP A 229 9.81 24.72 9.89
C ASP A 229 9.09 26.01 10.37
N ARG A 230 8.01 25.87 11.15
CA ARG A 230 7.29 27.01 11.76
C ARG A 230 8.09 27.73 12.83
N TYR A 231 8.79 26.99 13.67
CA TYR A 231 9.66 27.56 14.67
C TYR A 231 10.79 28.38 14.02
N TYR A 232 11.38 27.87 12.93
CA TYR A 232 12.38 28.61 12.14
C TYR A 232 11.79 29.87 11.51
N GLU A 233 10.59 29.79 10.91
CA GLU A 233 9.92 30.96 10.31
C GLU A 233 9.64 32.06 11.32
N LEU A 234 9.15 31.71 12.52
CA LEU A 234 8.91 32.66 13.60
C LEU A 234 10.23 33.28 14.09
N LYS A 235 11.27 32.47 14.28
CA LYS A 235 12.59 32.94 14.73
C LYS A 235 13.24 33.91 13.74
N HIS A 236 13.09 33.67 12.44
CA HIS A 236 13.71 34.47 11.38
C HIS A 236 12.78 35.55 10.79
N LYS A 237 11.56 35.72 11.34
CA LYS A 237 10.56 36.72 10.90
C LYS A 237 10.26 36.70 9.39
N ILE A 238 10.38 35.53 8.76
CA ILE A 238 10.21 35.37 7.30
C ILE A 238 8.75 35.62 6.89
N TYR A 239 7.81 35.23 7.75
CA TYR A 239 6.38 35.54 7.62
C TYR A 239 5.87 36.12 8.94
N PRO A 240 5.67 37.44 9.08
CA PRO A 240 5.11 38.03 10.29
C PRO A 240 3.59 37.78 10.33
N ILE A 241 3.18 36.56 10.69
CA ILE A 241 1.81 36.34 11.16
C ILE A 241 1.78 36.96 12.57
N LYS A 242 1.20 38.15 12.69
CA LYS A 242 1.26 39.04 13.87
C LYS A 242 0.72 38.45 15.19
N THR A 243 0.28 37.20 15.21
CA THR A 243 -0.43 36.57 16.35
C THR A 243 0.12 35.23 16.81
N GLU A 244 1.14 34.65 16.15
CA GLU A 244 1.68 33.35 16.56
C GLU A 244 2.76 33.50 17.65
N THR A 245 2.51 32.89 18.81
CA THR A 245 3.48 32.78 19.91
C THR A 245 4.17 31.42 19.88
N TYR A 246 5.39 31.32 20.45
CA TYR A 246 6.10 30.03 20.61
C TYR A 246 5.23 28.96 21.28
N PHE A 247 4.50 29.35 22.33
CA PHE A 247 3.56 28.46 23.01
C PHE A 247 2.38 28.08 22.12
N GLY A 248 1.88 28.99 21.29
CA GLY A 248 0.85 28.72 20.30
C GLY A 248 1.27 27.64 19.29
N ILE A 249 2.52 27.69 18.79
CA ILE A 249 3.05 26.67 17.86
C ILE A 249 3.12 25.30 18.55
N ILE A 250 3.68 25.23 19.76
CA ILE A 250 3.76 23.97 20.53
C ILE A 250 2.36 23.39 20.76
N LYS A 251 1.43 24.24 21.25
CA LYS A 251 0.06 23.84 21.53
C LYS A 251 -0.65 23.32 20.28
N ASN A 252 -0.54 24.05 19.15
CA ASN A 252 -1.21 23.67 17.91
C ASN A 252 -0.65 22.34 17.35
N TYR A 253 0.67 22.15 17.42
CA TYR A 253 1.34 20.91 17.03
C TYR A 253 0.92 19.70 17.89
N LEU A 254 0.87 19.86 19.21
CA LEU A 254 0.42 18.79 20.10
C LEU A 254 -1.07 18.48 19.90
N LEU A 255 -1.92 19.50 19.73
CA LEU A 255 -3.34 19.32 19.45
C LEU A 255 -3.56 18.62 18.11
N TYR A 256 -2.79 18.95 17.08
CA TYR A 256 -2.81 18.25 15.80
C TYR A 256 -2.51 16.76 15.96
N ALA A 257 -1.39 16.44 16.62
CA ALA A 257 -0.99 15.05 16.84
C ALA A 257 -2.03 14.29 17.67
N PHE A 258 -2.58 14.92 18.71
CA PHE A 258 -3.60 14.35 19.58
C PHE A 258 -4.91 14.08 18.85
N HIS A 259 -5.45 15.06 18.12
CA HIS A 259 -6.70 14.92 17.38
C HIS A 259 -6.59 13.86 16.28
N THR A 260 -5.47 13.85 15.56
CA THR A 260 -5.22 12.87 14.49
C THR A 260 -5.04 11.46 15.07
N SER A 261 -4.25 11.30 16.14
CA SER A 261 -4.05 9.99 16.78
C SER A 261 -5.36 9.46 17.35
N ASN A 262 -6.13 10.33 18.01
CA ASN A 262 -7.39 9.95 18.61
C ASN A 262 -8.41 9.52 17.57
N SER A 263 -8.48 10.21 16.44
CA SER A 263 -9.35 9.82 15.32
C SER A 263 -9.01 8.43 14.79
N ILE A 264 -7.72 8.15 14.52
CA ILE A 264 -7.28 6.85 13.99
C ILE A 264 -7.60 5.72 14.98
N ILE A 265 -7.35 5.95 16.28
CA ILE A 265 -7.66 4.94 17.30
C ILE A 265 -9.16 4.74 17.47
N ASN A 266 -9.94 5.83 17.53
CA ASN A 266 -11.40 5.74 17.59
C ASN A 266 -11.94 4.99 16.39
N PHE A 267 -11.40 5.20 15.19
CA PHE A 267 -11.78 4.48 14.00
C PHE A 267 -11.53 2.97 14.12
N ILE A 268 -10.35 2.56 14.58
CA ILE A 268 -10.02 1.15 14.83
C ILE A 268 -10.96 0.54 15.88
N TYR A 269 -11.08 1.18 17.04
CA TYR A 269 -11.86 0.66 18.16
C TYR A 269 -13.35 0.64 17.84
N CYS A 270 -13.89 1.68 17.21
CA CYS A 270 -15.29 1.77 16.83
C CYS A 270 -15.70 0.60 15.91
N SER A 271 -14.93 0.29 14.87
CA SER A 271 -15.25 -0.85 13.98
C SER A 271 -15.27 -2.20 14.74
N ASN A 272 -14.35 -2.39 15.69
CA ASN A 272 -14.31 -3.63 16.49
C ASN A 272 -15.40 -3.68 17.56
N LEU A 273 -15.64 -2.58 18.28
CA LEU A 273 -16.69 -2.49 19.30
C LEU A 273 -18.09 -2.61 18.71
N LEU A 274 -18.34 -1.99 17.56
CA LEU A 274 -19.59 -2.21 16.82
C LEU A 274 -19.73 -3.66 16.36
N SER A 275 -18.64 -4.31 15.96
CA SER A 275 -18.67 -5.75 15.63
C SER A 275 -19.01 -6.59 16.85
N ILE A 276 -18.41 -6.32 18.01
CA ILE A 276 -18.73 -6.98 19.29
C ILE A 276 -20.19 -6.77 19.65
N PHE A 277 -20.68 -5.53 19.55
CA PHE A 277 -22.07 -5.18 19.82
C PHE A 277 -23.05 -5.95 18.92
N PHE A 278 -22.81 -5.95 17.60
CA PHE A 278 -23.64 -6.71 16.66
C PHE A 278 -23.57 -8.22 16.88
N ILE A 279 -22.39 -8.78 17.19
CA ILE A 279 -22.26 -10.19 17.56
C ILE A 279 -23.09 -10.48 18.81
N THR A 280 -22.97 -9.66 19.83
CA THR A 280 -23.70 -9.82 21.10
C THR A 280 -25.21 -9.86 20.86
N ILE A 281 -25.74 -8.89 20.11
CA ILE A 281 -27.17 -8.81 19.80
C ILE A 281 -27.66 -9.96 18.92
N SER A 282 -26.86 -10.40 17.95
CA SER A 282 -27.27 -11.43 17.00
C SER A 282 -26.85 -12.85 17.39
N SER A 283 -26.08 -13.03 18.46
CA SER A 283 -25.65 -14.34 18.95
C SER A 283 -26.82 -15.28 19.33
N PRO A 284 -27.97 -14.81 19.87
CA PRO A 284 -29.11 -15.69 20.12
C PRO A 284 -29.66 -16.34 18.84
N ILE A 285 -29.51 -15.69 17.68
CA ILE A 285 -29.90 -16.24 16.38
C ILE A 285 -29.04 -17.45 16.02
N LEU A 286 -27.74 -17.45 16.38
CA LEU A 286 -26.86 -18.60 16.19
C LEU A 286 -27.26 -19.77 17.09
N ALA A 287 -27.60 -19.49 18.35
CA ALA A 287 -28.07 -20.50 19.29
C ALA A 287 -29.41 -21.12 18.82
N TYR A 288 -30.35 -20.29 18.37
CA TYR A 288 -31.62 -20.73 17.79
C TYR A 288 -31.44 -21.51 16.47
N SER A 289 -30.44 -21.15 15.66
CA SER A 289 -30.14 -21.87 14.41
C SER A 289 -29.49 -23.24 14.66
N ALA A 290 -28.81 -23.41 15.80
CA ALA A 290 -28.21 -24.67 16.21
C ALA A 290 -29.23 -25.68 16.78
N ASN A 291 -30.35 -25.20 17.32
CA ASN A 291 -31.43 -26.01 17.87
C ASN A 291 -32.65 -26.02 16.93
N PRO A 292 -32.75 -26.99 16.00
CA PRO A 292 -33.83 -27.01 15.02
C PRO A 292 -35.19 -27.30 15.67
N THR A 293 -36.17 -26.46 15.38
CA THR A 293 -37.60 -26.76 15.58
C THR A 293 -38.13 -27.48 14.34
N SER A 294 -39.10 -28.39 14.48
CA SER A 294 -39.72 -29.06 13.33
C SER A 294 -41.00 -28.33 12.91
N PRO A 295 -41.16 -27.86 11.66
CA PRO A 295 -40.22 -27.94 10.53
C PRO A 295 -39.11 -26.87 10.59
N ALA A 296 -37.91 -27.22 10.11
CA ALA A 296 -36.74 -26.34 10.17
C ALA A 296 -36.85 -25.17 9.18
N ASN A 297 -36.60 -23.96 9.69
CA ASN A 297 -36.54 -22.75 8.89
C ASN A 297 -35.37 -22.77 7.88
N PHE A 298 -35.45 -21.96 6.82
CA PHE A 298 -34.39 -21.88 5.80
C PHE A 298 -32.99 -21.62 6.39
N PHE A 299 -32.90 -20.75 7.40
CA PHE A 299 -31.63 -20.44 8.09
C PHE A 299 -31.08 -21.62 8.90
N GLN A 300 -31.95 -22.38 9.58
CA GLN A 300 -31.56 -23.61 10.29
C GLN A 300 -31.05 -24.67 9.31
N ARG A 301 -31.71 -24.85 8.17
CA ARG A 301 -31.24 -25.75 7.09
C ARG A 301 -29.88 -25.35 6.56
N LEU A 302 -29.67 -24.07 6.25
CA LEU A 302 -28.36 -23.58 5.79
C LEU A 302 -27.26 -23.77 6.85
N TYR A 303 -27.56 -23.53 8.12
CA TYR A 303 -26.63 -23.74 9.22
C TYR A 303 -26.23 -25.21 9.36
N LEU A 304 -27.20 -26.14 9.34
CA LEU A 304 -26.94 -27.58 9.50
C LEU A 304 -26.16 -28.16 8.32
N THR A 305 -26.47 -27.77 7.08
CA THR A 305 -25.80 -28.28 5.87
C THR A 305 -24.41 -27.68 5.68
N HIS A 306 -24.22 -26.39 6.01
CA HIS A 306 -22.99 -25.66 5.71
C HIS A 306 -22.52 -24.75 6.86
N SER A 307 -22.46 -25.28 8.09
CA SER A 307 -22.15 -24.53 9.33
C SER A 307 -20.92 -23.62 9.23
N LYS A 308 -19.83 -24.11 8.64
CA LYS A 308 -18.59 -23.33 8.44
C LYS A 308 -18.78 -22.14 7.50
N PHE A 309 -19.48 -22.34 6.38
CA PHE A 309 -19.74 -21.27 5.43
C PHE A 309 -20.71 -20.24 6.05
N PHE A 310 -21.74 -20.72 6.74
CA PHE A 310 -22.71 -19.89 7.44
C PHE A 310 -22.03 -18.98 8.47
N PHE A 311 -21.24 -19.54 9.39
CA PHE A 311 -20.52 -18.75 10.40
C PHE A 311 -19.56 -17.74 9.77
N LYS A 312 -18.83 -18.16 8.73
CA LYS A 312 -17.90 -17.28 8.01
C LYS A 312 -18.64 -16.10 7.37
N SER A 313 -19.78 -16.35 6.74
CA SER A 313 -20.62 -15.33 6.12
C SER A 313 -21.25 -14.40 7.15
N TYR A 314 -21.73 -14.94 8.27
CA TYR A 314 -22.25 -14.18 9.41
C TYR A 314 -21.23 -13.20 10.01
N VAL A 315 -20.00 -13.65 10.28
CA VAL A 315 -18.95 -12.74 10.79
C VAL A 315 -18.57 -11.68 9.75
N LYS A 316 -18.60 -12.04 8.46
CA LYS A 316 -18.34 -11.09 7.38
C LYS A 316 -19.41 -10.02 7.28
N THR A 317 -20.70 -10.37 7.36
CA THR A 317 -21.78 -9.38 7.27
C THR A 317 -21.73 -8.42 8.44
N ILE A 318 -21.48 -8.91 9.66
CA ILE A 318 -21.30 -8.06 10.84
C ILE A 318 -20.09 -7.14 10.69
N GLY A 319 -18.93 -7.69 10.31
CA GLY A 319 -17.74 -6.87 10.12
C GLY A 319 -17.94 -5.80 9.04
N ALA A 320 -18.59 -6.15 7.92
CA ALA A 320 -18.88 -5.20 6.85
C ALA A 320 -19.81 -4.08 7.35
N LEU A 321 -20.87 -4.42 8.06
CA LEU A 321 -21.81 -3.44 8.61
C LEU A 321 -21.15 -2.51 9.61
N ALA A 322 -20.37 -3.05 10.56
CA ALA A 322 -19.63 -2.28 11.55
C ALA A 322 -18.65 -1.29 10.90
N ALA A 323 -17.84 -1.77 9.96
CA ALA A 323 -16.89 -0.93 9.24
C ALA A 323 -17.56 0.14 8.37
N PHE A 324 -18.70 -0.18 7.75
CA PHE A 324 -19.48 0.79 6.97
C PHE A 324 -20.02 1.91 7.88
N ILE A 325 -20.59 1.56 9.03
CA ILE A 325 -21.09 2.53 10.00
C ILE A 325 -19.93 3.39 10.55
N THR A 326 -18.78 2.79 10.88
CA THR A 326 -17.62 3.57 11.33
C THR A 326 -17.14 4.58 10.28
N LEU A 327 -17.09 4.19 9.00
CA LEU A 327 -16.74 5.11 7.91
C LEU A 327 -17.76 6.25 7.78
N TYR A 328 -19.04 5.92 7.90
CA TYR A 328 -20.10 6.90 7.84
C TYR A 328 -19.99 7.91 9.00
N ILE A 329 -19.75 7.44 10.23
CA ILE A 329 -19.50 8.28 11.40
C ILE A 329 -18.29 9.21 11.17
N ASN A 330 -17.18 8.69 10.65
CA ASN A 330 -16.00 9.51 10.32
C ASN A 330 -16.30 10.58 9.26
N SER A 331 -17.27 10.34 8.36
CA SER A 331 -17.64 11.29 7.32
C SER A 331 -18.58 12.41 7.77
N MET A 332 -19.25 12.23 8.91
CA MET A 332 -20.25 13.16 9.45
C MET A 332 -19.63 14.32 10.24
N ASP A 333 -18.31 14.33 10.44
CA ASP A 333 -17.59 15.39 11.15
C ASP A 333 -18.19 15.73 12.55
N LEU A 334 -18.76 14.71 13.22
CA LEU A 334 -19.50 14.88 14.49
C LEU A 334 -18.65 15.44 15.64
N LEU A 335 -17.34 15.17 15.60
CA LEU A 335 -16.41 15.60 16.63
C LEU A 335 -15.60 16.80 16.12
N PRO A 336 -15.81 18.02 16.65
CA PRO A 336 -15.04 19.19 16.24
C PRO A 336 -13.58 19.09 16.69
N ASP A 337 -12.66 19.65 15.92
CA ASP A 337 -11.23 19.80 16.20
C ASP A 337 -10.95 21.03 17.09
N THR A 338 -11.56 21.01 18.26
CA THR A 338 -11.49 22.14 19.21
C THR A 338 -10.05 22.54 19.52
N GLY A 339 -9.79 23.85 19.42
CA GLY A 339 -8.51 24.47 19.76
C GLY A 339 -7.39 24.30 18.72
N TYR A 340 -7.62 23.57 17.62
CA TYR A 340 -6.70 23.56 16.48
C TYR A 340 -7.02 24.74 15.56
N HIS A 341 -5.98 25.49 15.17
CA HIS A 341 -6.12 26.58 14.22
C HIS A 341 -5.37 26.20 12.94
N SER A 342 -6.11 25.87 11.88
CA SER A 342 -5.53 25.70 10.56
C SER A 342 -5.10 27.07 10.02
N THR A 343 -3.83 27.18 9.66
CA THR A 343 -3.24 28.45 9.21
C THR A 343 -3.16 28.47 7.69
N ALA A 344 -3.21 29.65 7.07
CA ALA A 344 -3.19 29.83 5.62
C ALA A 344 -1.98 29.19 4.91
N TYR A 345 -0.88 28.97 5.63
CA TYR A 345 0.32 28.31 5.12
C TYR A 345 0.20 26.78 5.05
N GLU A 346 -0.65 26.16 5.87
CA GLU A 346 -0.97 24.74 5.70
C GLU A 346 -1.69 24.50 4.37
N ASN A 347 -2.54 25.45 3.95
CA ASN A 347 -3.20 25.44 2.65
C ASN A 347 -2.25 25.73 1.46
N SER A 348 -1.06 26.32 1.69
CA SER A 348 -0.07 26.54 0.63
C SER A 348 1.00 25.44 0.54
N LEU A 349 1.27 24.74 1.65
CA LEU A 349 2.09 23.53 1.63
C LEU A 349 1.35 22.31 1.02
N GLU A 350 0.01 22.37 0.97
CA GLU A 350 -0.87 21.39 0.29
C GLU A 350 -0.47 21.13 -1.18
N ASP A 351 0.15 22.12 -1.85
CA ASP A 351 0.53 22.02 -3.26
C ASP A 351 1.96 21.49 -3.50
N SER A 352 2.81 21.39 -2.48
CA SER A 352 4.26 21.19 -2.67
C SER A 352 4.84 19.92 -2.03
N PHE A 353 4.28 19.39 -0.93
CA PHE A 353 4.80 18.16 -0.31
C PHE A 353 3.68 17.22 0.17
N HIS A 354 3.53 16.11 -0.55
CA HIS A 354 2.53 15.05 -0.36
C HIS A 354 1.07 15.52 -0.40
N ASN A 355 0.35 15.14 -1.47
CA ASN A 355 -1.08 15.38 -1.75
C ASN A 355 -2.05 14.84 -0.68
N VAL A 356 -1.92 15.27 0.57
CA VAL A 356 -2.92 15.07 1.61
C VAL A 356 -3.58 16.43 1.76
N ARG A 357 -4.63 16.67 0.97
CA ARG A 357 -5.55 17.76 1.28
C ARG A 357 -6.11 17.49 2.67
N GLU A 358 -5.74 18.30 3.63
CA GLU A 358 -6.27 18.14 4.96
C GLU A 358 -7.73 18.53 4.92
N SER A 359 -8.58 17.64 5.43
CA SER A 359 -9.98 17.97 5.58
C SER A 359 -10.12 19.20 6.47
N LYS A 360 -11.18 19.99 6.24
CA LYS A 360 -11.53 21.14 7.08
C LYS A 360 -11.57 20.83 8.59
N ASN A 361 -11.67 19.55 8.96
CA ASN A 361 -11.52 19.03 10.30
C ASN A 361 -10.32 18.07 10.34
N VAL A 362 -9.35 18.30 11.23
CA VAL A 362 -8.15 17.43 11.41
C VAL A 362 -8.52 16.02 11.87
N ARG A 363 -9.64 15.87 12.58
CA ARG A 363 -10.13 14.57 13.06
C ARG A 363 -10.71 13.72 11.94
N ARG A 364 -10.97 14.26 10.76
CA ARG A 364 -11.50 13.46 9.66
C ARG A 364 -10.37 12.73 8.96
N ILE A 365 -10.47 11.41 8.93
CA ILE A 365 -9.51 10.59 8.19
C ILE A 365 -9.72 10.83 6.68
N SER A 366 -8.64 11.20 5.99
CA SER A 366 -8.67 11.55 4.57
C SER A 366 -8.92 10.33 3.68
N LYS A 367 -9.49 10.57 2.48
CA LYS A 367 -9.72 9.51 1.48
C LYS A 367 -8.42 8.86 1.01
N SER A 368 -7.34 9.66 0.88
CA SER A 368 -6.02 9.15 0.48
C SER A 368 -5.44 8.20 1.52
N PHE A 369 -5.65 8.46 2.81
CA PHE A 369 -5.29 7.53 3.87
C PHE A 369 -6.05 6.20 3.74
N PHE A 370 -7.37 6.25 3.51
CA PHE A 370 -8.15 5.02 3.30
C PHE A 370 -7.70 4.25 2.07
N ASP A 371 -7.38 4.91 0.97
CA ASP A 371 -6.86 4.26 -0.24
C ASP A 371 -5.53 3.54 0.05
N ALA A 372 -4.60 4.21 0.73
CA ALA A 372 -3.32 3.62 1.12
C ALA A 372 -3.47 2.45 2.10
N LEU A 373 -4.32 2.62 3.12
CA LEU A 373 -4.64 1.58 4.10
C LEU A 373 -5.30 0.37 3.44
N ASN A 374 -6.32 0.59 2.61
CA ASN A 374 -7.03 -0.47 1.89
C ASN A 374 -6.07 -1.24 0.97
N LEU A 375 -5.20 -0.54 0.25
CA LEU A 375 -4.21 -1.17 -0.61
C LEU A 375 -3.24 -2.02 0.22
N TYR A 376 -2.73 -1.50 1.34
CA TYR A 376 -1.85 -2.25 2.23
C TYR A 376 -2.52 -3.49 2.85
N LEU A 377 -3.72 -3.33 3.42
CA LEU A 377 -4.46 -4.45 4.01
C LEU A 377 -4.84 -5.50 2.96
N PHE A 378 -5.22 -5.07 1.76
CA PHE A 378 -5.52 -5.99 0.66
C PHE A 378 -4.28 -6.75 0.21
N ARG A 379 -3.08 -6.12 0.16
CA ARG A 379 -1.80 -6.82 -0.09
C ARG A 379 -1.60 -7.97 0.90
N LEU A 380 -1.83 -7.72 2.19
CA LEU A 380 -1.67 -8.73 3.23
C LEU A 380 -2.70 -9.86 3.12
N ILE A 381 -3.96 -9.54 2.82
CA ILE A 381 -5.00 -10.55 2.59
C ILE A 381 -4.63 -11.40 1.39
N LEU A 382 -4.27 -10.78 0.26
CA LEU A 382 -3.90 -11.49 -0.96
C LEU A 382 -2.70 -12.40 -0.73
N LEU A 383 -1.66 -11.91 -0.04
CA LEU A 383 -0.48 -12.69 0.33
C LEU A 383 -0.87 -13.90 1.18
N SER A 384 -1.72 -13.71 2.20
CA SER A 384 -2.19 -14.81 3.04
C SER A 384 -2.93 -15.88 2.24
N LYS A 385 -3.81 -15.48 1.32
CA LYS A 385 -4.59 -16.41 0.48
C LYS A 385 -3.73 -17.09 -0.57
N TRP A 386 -2.76 -16.37 -1.14
CA TRP A 386 -1.80 -16.92 -2.08
C TRP A 386 -0.95 -18.03 -1.45
N ARG A 387 -0.42 -17.80 -0.24
CA ARG A 387 0.33 -18.82 0.52
C ARG A 387 -0.52 -20.04 0.84
N ILE A 388 -1.76 -19.83 1.30
CA ILE A 388 -2.70 -20.94 1.55
C ILE A 388 -2.95 -21.74 0.28
N LEU A 389 -3.19 -21.07 -0.86
CA LEU A 389 -3.46 -21.73 -2.14
C LEU A 389 -2.26 -22.56 -2.60
N LYS A 390 -1.07 -21.96 -2.56
CA LYS A 390 0.20 -22.59 -2.97
C LYS A 390 0.51 -23.85 -2.16
N GLU A 391 0.28 -23.82 -0.85
CA GLU A 391 0.62 -24.94 0.04
C GLU A 391 -0.47 -26.03 0.10
N ASN A 392 -1.74 -25.70 -0.15
CA ASN A 392 -2.86 -26.61 0.12
C ASN A 392 -3.65 -27.06 -1.11
N HIS A 393 -3.66 -26.32 -2.22
CA HIS A 393 -4.48 -26.66 -3.37
C HIS A 393 -3.87 -27.84 -4.17
N PRO A 394 -4.65 -28.88 -4.52
CA PRO A 394 -4.12 -30.08 -5.18
C PRO A 394 -3.37 -29.76 -6.49
N TRP A 395 -3.88 -28.80 -7.27
CA TRP A 395 -3.23 -28.40 -8.53
C TRP A 395 -1.93 -27.62 -8.32
N PHE A 396 -1.77 -26.95 -7.18
CA PHE A 396 -0.59 -26.15 -6.87
C PHE A 396 0.50 -26.98 -6.17
N LYS A 397 0.11 -28.08 -5.50
CA LYS A 397 1.03 -29.06 -4.90
C LYS A 397 1.84 -29.84 -5.94
N LEU A 398 1.38 -29.93 -7.18
CA LEU A 398 2.10 -30.60 -8.27
C LEU A 398 3.44 -29.91 -8.59
N LEU A 399 3.55 -28.61 -8.32
CA LEU A 399 4.78 -27.85 -8.51
C LEU A 399 5.58 -27.81 -7.21
N THR A 400 6.88 -28.12 -7.29
CA THR A 400 7.77 -27.96 -6.14
C THR A 400 7.86 -26.49 -5.70
N LEU A 401 8.11 -26.24 -4.41
CA LEU A 401 8.28 -24.88 -3.88
C LEU A 401 9.37 -24.09 -4.64
N LYS A 402 10.43 -24.77 -5.09
CA LYS A 402 11.50 -24.17 -5.90
C LYS A 402 10.98 -23.67 -7.26
N SER A 403 10.11 -24.42 -7.91
CA SER A 403 9.46 -24.00 -9.16
C SER A 403 8.57 -22.78 -8.94
N TRP A 404 7.80 -22.74 -7.84
CA TRP A 404 6.99 -21.57 -7.48
C TRP A 404 7.85 -20.32 -7.26
N ASN A 405 8.95 -20.45 -6.53
CA ASN A 405 9.89 -19.35 -6.32
C ASN A 405 10.42 -18.79 -7.65
N ARG A 406 10.72 -19.66 -8.64
CA ARG A 406 11.14 -19.21 -9.97
C ARG A 406 10.03 -18.48 -10.73
N ILE A 407 8.81 -19.01 -10.70
CA ILE A 407 7.64 -18.37 -11.34
C ILE A 407 7.38 -16.98 -10.72
N GLU A 408 7.43 -16.88 -9.39
CA GLU A 408 7.27 -15.62 -8.66
C GLU A 408 8.39 -14.62 -9.04
N ALA A 409 9.64 -15.07 -9.18
CA ALA A 409 10.75 -14.23 -9.63
C ALA A 409 10.57 -13.73 -11.07
N ILE A 410 10.07 -14.57 -11.99
CA ILE A 410 9.73 -14.18 -13.37
C ILE A 410 8.67 -13.08 -13.36
N ALA A 411 7.58 -13.30 -12.64
CA ALA A 411 6.47 -12.37 -12.57
C ALA A 411 6.86 -11.05 -11.87
N MET A 412 7.72 -11.11 -10.86
CA MET A 412 8.27 -9.94 -10.16
C MET A 412 9.16 -9.10 -11.08
N SER A 413 10.06 -9.76 -11.82
CA SER A 413 10.96 -9.11 -12.78
C SER A 413 10.19 -8.46 -13.93
N TYR A 414 9.13 -9.12 -14.41
CA TYR A 414 8.21 -8.55 -15.39
C TYR A 414 7.44 -7.33 -14.85
N GLY A 415 7.05 -7.34 -13.57
CA GLY A 415 6.46 -6.19 -12.90
C GLY A 415 7.42 -4.99 -12.84
N ILE A 416 8.70 -5.21 -12.50
CA ILE A 416 9.73 -4.16 -12.52
C ILE A 416 9.96 -3.63 -13.93
N TRP A 417 9.99 -4.49 -14.94
CA TRP A 417 10.04 -4.05 -16.34
C TRP A 417 8.89 -3.09 -16.70
N LYS A 418 7.66 -3.37 -16.24
CA LYS A 418 6.51 -2.47 -16.44
C LYS A 418 6.73 -1.11 -15.76
N ILE A 419 7.26 -1.09 -14.55
CA ILE A 419 7.56 0.15 -13.82
C ILE A 419 8.67 0.95 -14.54
N MET A 420 9.75 0.30 -14.99
CA MET A 420 10.82 0.97 -15.75
C MET A 420 10.27 1.64 -17.01
N ASN A 421 9.35 0.96 -17.70
CA ASN A 421 8.68 1.53 -18.87
C ASN A 421 7.73 2.69 -18.54
N LEU A 422 7.09 2.65 -17.37
CA LEU A 422 6.32 3.77 -16.86
C LEU A 422 7.23 4.96 -16.52
N ASN A 423 8.40 4.72 -15.93
CA ASN A 423 9.37 5.78 -15.64
C ASN A 423 9.86 6.47 -16.93
N ASP A 424 10.21 5.69 -17.97
CA ASP A 424 10.52 6.25 -19.29
C ASP A 424 9.35 7.06 -19.88
N PHE A 425 8.11 6.57 -19.72
CA PHE A 425 6.91 7.30 -20.17
C PHE A 425 6.77 8.65 -19.46
N VAL A 426 6.96 8.69 -18.14
CA VAL A 426 6.89 9.92 -17.33
C VAL A 426 7.98 10.90 -17.74
N ARG A 427 9.20 10.43 -18.00
CA ARG A 427 10.31 11.27 -18.47
C ARG A 427 10.06 11.87 -19.86
N TRP A 428 9.39 11.15 -20.76
CA TRP A 428 9.14 11.63 -22.12
C TRP A 428 7.89 12.50 -22.28
N ASN A 429 6.89 12.33 -21.42
CA ASN A 429 5.61 13.04 -21.53
C ASN A 429 5.44 14.16 -20.49
N ASN A 430 6.55 14.77 -20.04
CA ASN A 430 6.54 15.90 -19.11
C ASN A 430 6.13 17.22 -19.81
N ILE A 431 5.01 17.18 -20.52
CA ILE A 431 4.38 18.27 -21.29
C ILE A 431 3.36 18.99 -20.37
N PRO A 432 3.11 20.31 -20.52
CA PRO A 432 2.24 21.10 -19.65
C PRO A 432 0.87 20.48 -19.30
N GLU A 433 0.20 19.78 -20.22
CA GLU A 433 -1.10 19.14 -19.98
C GLU A 433 -1.04 17.95 -19.00
N ASN A 434 0.11 17.29 -18.89
CA ASN A 434 0.33 16.10 -18.05
C ASN A 434 1.25 16.36 -16.85
N PHE A 435 1.72 17.60 -16.69
CA PHE A 435 2.77 17.97 -15.75
C PHE A 435 2.41 17.60 -14.30
N ARG A 436 1.16 17.82 -13.87
CA ARG A 436 0.74 17.53 -12.48
C ARG A 436 0.79 16.04 -12.15
N GLU A 437 0.29 15.16 -13.02
CA GLU A 437 0.33 13.71 -12.79
C GLU A 437 1.75 13.16 -12.93
N CYS A 438 2.53 13.64 -13.90
CA CYS A 438 3.92 13.22 -14.10
C CYS A 438 4.83 13.67 -12.94
N ALA A 439 4.68 14.91 -12.45
CA ALA A 439 5.40 15.41 -11.29
C ALA A 439 5.03 14.65 -10.01
N ARG A 440 3.75 14.29 -9.83
CA ARG A 440 3.33 13.39 -8.74
C ARG A 440 4.08 12.06 -8.80
N LEU A 441 4.12 11.43 -9.97
CA LEU A 441 4.78 10.12 -10.15
C LEU A 441 6.30 10.18 -9.97
N GLN A 442 6.95 11.25 -10.42
CA GLN A 442 8.38 11.46 -10.17
C GLN A 442 8.69 11.53 -8.67
N ASN A 443 7.72 11.95 -7.86
CA ASN A 443 7.87 12.01 -6.42
C ASN A 443 7.65 10.68 -5.69
N GLU A 444 7.04 9.69 -6.35
CA GLU A 444 6.80 8.36 -5.78
C GLU A 444 8.11 7.60 -5.53
N SER A 445 8.22 6.98 -4.36
CA SER A 445 9.44 6.29 -3.90
C SER A 445 9.89 5.17 -4.86
N LEU A 446 8.93 4.43 -5.41
CA LEU A 446 9.20 3.30 -6.29
C LEU A 446 9.69 3.75 -7.67
N ILE A 447 9.16 4.86 -8.18
CA ILE A 447 9.67 5.50 -9.40
C ILE A 447 11.06 6.06 -9.15
N LYS A 448 11.29 6.79 -8.05
CA LYS A 448 12.63 7.30 -7.65
C LYS A 448 13.67 6.18 -7.53
N LEU A 449 13.28 5.03 -6.99
CA LEU A 449 14.18 3.89 -6.86
C LEU A 449 14.56 3.32 -8.23
N VAL A 450 13.58 3.14 -9.12
CA VAL A 450 13.82 2.71 -10.49
C VAL A 450 14.62 3.74 -11.29
N ASP A 451 14.41 5.02 -11.02
CA ASP A 451 15.12 6.13 -11.64
C ASP A 451 16.62 6.13 -11.30
N ARG A 452 17.01 5.61 -10.14
CA ARG A 452 18.43 5.43 -9.75
C ARG A 452 19.10 4.24 -10.44
N ILE A 453 18.30 3.30 -10.95
CA ILE A 453 18.78 2.11 -11.69
C ILE A 453 18.97 2.46 -13.17
N MET A 454 18.00 3.21 -13.72
CA MET A 454 18.01 3.75 -15.08
C MET A 454 18.92 4.97 -15.23
#